data_AF-A0A920LEY6-F1
#
_entry.id   AF-A0A920LEY6-F1
#
_cell.length_a   1.000
_cell.length_b   1.000
_cell.length_c   1.000
_cell.angle_alpha   90.00
_cell.angle_beta   90.00
_cell.angle_gamma   90.00
#
_symmetry.space_group_name_H-M   'P 1'
#
loop_
_entity.id
_entity.type
_entity.pdbx_description
1 polymer ?
#
loop_
_entity_poly.entity_id
_entity_poly.type
_entity_poly.pdbx_seq_one_letter_code
_entity_poly.pdbx_strand_id
1 'polypeptide(L)'
;METYDITTVRASTPMYLMARAIKSLGIKMVLSGEGADELFGGYLYFHKTPDSKEFHEETVRKLDKLHQYDCLRANKSLAAWELKEGCLFWIKNLLKRL
;
A
#
# COMPACT_ATOMS: atom_id res chain seq x y z
N MET A 1 14.26 -5.51 -3.15
CA MET A 1 13.72 -4.20 -2.73
C MET A 1 14.78 -3.16 -3.03
N GLU A 2 14.43 -2.11 -3.76
CA GLU A 2 15.42 -1.19 -4.39
C GLU A 2 15.19 0.23 -3.88
N THR A 3 15.20 0.41 -2.55
CA THR A 3 15.06 1.73 -1.92
C THR A 3 15.85 1.78 -0.62
N TYR A 4 16.29 2.97 -0.23
CA TYR A 4 16.98 3.26 1.03
C TYR A 4 16.08 3.96 2.04
N ASP A 5 14.78 4.14 1.71
CA ASP A 5 13.82 4.76 2.62
C ASP A 5 13.61 3.88 3.87
N ILE A 6 13.80 4.48 5.05
CA ILE A 6 13.81 3.79 6.34
C ILE A 6 12.42 3.21 6.64
N THR A 7 11.36 3.95 6.34
CA THR A 7 9.98 3.54 6.58
C THR A 7 9.63 2.32 5.74
N THR A 8 10.00 2.37 4.46
CA THR A 8 9.78 1.28 3.52
C THR A 8 10.57 0.04 3.94
N VAL A 9 11.86 0.16 4.24
CA VAL A 9 12.68 -1.00 4.65
C VAL A 9 12.11 -1.66 5.91
N ARG A 10 11.76 -0.87 6.93
CA ARG A 10 11.19 -1.38 8.18
C ARG A 10 9.88 -2.13 7.99
N ALA A 11 8.96 -1.59 7.20
CA ALA A 11 7.66 -2.23 6.94
C ALA A 11 7.79 -3.47 6.05
N SER A 12 8.83 -3.52 5.22
CA SER A 12 8.99 -4.56 4.21
C SER A 12 9.64 -5.84 4.70
N THR A 13 10.59 -5.75 5.64
CA THR A 13 11.23 -6.92 6.24
C THR A 13 10.21 -7.94 6.79
N PRO A 14 9.22 -7.55 7.63
CA PRO A 14 8.21 -8.49 8.11
C PRO A 14 7.29 -8.98 6.98
N MET A 15 6.93 -8.11 6.02
CA MET A 15 6.09 -8.49 4.87
C MET A 15 6.76 -9.55 3.99
N TYR A 16 8.06 -9.45 3.76
CA TYR A 16 8.84 -10.45 3.02
C TYR A 16 8.89 -11.80 3.75
N LEU A 17 9.08 -11.80 5.08
CA LEU A 17 9.07 -13.02 5.87
C LEU A 17 7.69 -13.67 5.92
N MET A 18 6.64 -12.86 6.04
CA MET A 18 5.25 -13.31 5.98
C MET A 18 4.92 -13.91 4.62
N ALA A 19 5.32 -13.27 3.52
CA ALA A 19 5.16 -13.77 2.17
C ALA A 19 5.79 -15.16 1.99
N ARG A 20 6.98 -15.40 2.56
CA ARG A 20 7.61 -16.72 2.59
C ARG A 20 6.74 -17.77 3.29
N ALA A 21 6.21 -17.42 4.47
CA ALA A 21 5.36 -18.33 5.23
C ALA A 21 4.06 -18.64 4.47
N ILE A 22 3.41 -17.64 3.87
CA ILE A 22 2.18 -17.81 3.09
C ILE A 22 2.43 -18.69 1.85
N LYS A 23 3.56 -18.51 1.17
CA LYS A 23 3.96 -19.36 0.04
C LYS A 23 4.13 -20.82 0.48
N SER A 24 4.69 -21.05 1.66
CA SER A 24 4.84 -22.42 2.21
C SER A 24 3.50 -23.12 2.50
N LEU A 25 2.43 -22.35 2.70
CA LEU A 25 1.06 -22.85 2.84
C LEU A 25 0.38 -23.16 1.49
N GLY A 26 1.08 -22.97 0.36
CA GLY A 26 0.55 -23.21 -0.98
C GLY A 26 -0.37 -22.12 -1.53
N ILE A 27 -0.49 -20.99 -0.82
CA ILE A 27 -1.28 -19.84 -1.25
C ILE A 27 -0.53 -19.11 -2.37
N LYS A 28 -1.25 -18.66 -3.40
CA LYS A 28 -0.68 -18.00 -4.60
C LYS A 28 -1.05 -16.51 -4.73
N MET A 29 -2.04 -16.05 -3.99
CA MET A 29 -2.53 -14.68 -4.04
C MET A 29 -2.98 -14.22 -2.65
N VAL A 30 -2.68 -12.97 -2.33
CA VAL A 30 -3.12 -12.32 -1.10
C VAL A 30 -3.78 -10.97 -1.42
N LEU A 31 -4.78 -10.62 -0.63
CA LEU A 31 -5.41 -9.31 -0.66
C LEU A 31 -4.79 -8.47 0.45
N SER A 32 -4.31 -7.27 0.11
CA SER A 32 -3.83 -6.27 1.07
C SER A 32 -4.74 -5.03 0.96
N GLY A 33 -4.82 -4.28 2.06
CA GLY A 33 -5.56 -3.02 2.16
C GLY A 33 -4.69 -1.78 1.95
N GLU A 34 -3.51 -1.94 1.34
CA GLU A 34 -2.61 -0.83 1.01
C GLU A 34 -3.38 0.21 0.16
N GLY A 35 -3.14 1.51 0.34
CA GLY A 35 -3.86 2.57 -0.39
C GLY A 35 -5.17 3.03 0.24
N ALA A 36 -5.68 2.35 1.28
CA ALA A 36 -6.90 2.79 1.98
C ALA A 36 -6.68 4.08 2.78
N ASP A 37 -5.53 4.21 3.44
CA ASP A 37 -5.18 5.39 4.23
C ASP A 37 -4.99 6.63 3.34
N GLU A 38 -4.45 6.44 2.14
CA GLU A 38 -4.25 7.47 1.13
C GLU A 38 -5.56 7.88 0.45
N LEU A 39 -6.55 6.98 0.39
CA LEU A 39 -7.86 7.26 -0.20
C LEU A 39 -8.80 7.96 0.78
N PHE A 40 -8.79 7.55 2.05
CA PHE A 40 -9.72 8.04 3.08
C PHE A 40 -9.08 9.04 4.05
N GLY A 41 -7.81 9.35 3.90
CA GLY A 41 -7.08 10.20 4.84
C GLY A 41 -6.91 9.55 6.22
N GLY A 42 -6.58 8.26 6.26
CA GLY A 42 -6.49 7.45 7.49
C GLY A 42 -5.29 7.77 8.38
N TYR A 43 -4.27 8.46 7.85
CA TYR A 43 -3.10 8.84 8.65
C TYR A 43 -3.44 9.89 9.70
N LEU A 44 -2.84 9.74 10.89
CA LEU A 44 -3.11 10.60 12.04
C LEU A 44 -2.91 12.10 11.78
N TYR A 45 -2.06 12.47 10.82
CA TYR A 45 -1.83 13.88 10.47
C TYR A 45 -3.00 14.52 9.73
N PHE A 46 -3.90 13.73 9.12
CA PHE A 46 -5.11 14.26 8.49
C PHE A 46 -6.11 14.85 9.50
N HIS A 47 -6.00 14.52 10.78
CA HIS A 47 -6.76 15.20 11.84
C HIS A 47 -6.33 16.65 12.08
N LYS A 48 -5.14 17.03 11.62
CA LYS A 48 -4.59 18.39 11.74
C LYS A 48 -4.86 19.25 10.50
N THR A 49 -5.52 18.70 9.48
CA THR A 49 -5.78 19.44 8.25
C THR A 49 -6.82 20.54 8.53
N PRO A 50 -6.51 21.81 8.23
CA PRO A 50 -7.35 22.94 8.62
C PRO A 50 -8.62 23.10 7.74
N ASP A 51 -8.60 22.59 6.50
CA ASP A 51 -9.72 22.70 5.56
C ASP A 51 -9.92 21.43 4.72
N SER A 52 -11.16 21.22 4.28
CA SER A 52 -11.61 20.17 3.36
C SER A 52 -10.87 20.18 2.02
N LYS A 53 -10.48 21.35 1.52
CA LYS A 53 -9.73 21.49 0.27
C LYS A 53 -8.30 20.97 0.40
N GLU A 54 -7.60 21.36 1.46
CA GLU A 54 -6.25 20.87 1.73
C GLU A 54 -6.23 19.35 1.99
N PHE A 55 -7.27 18.84 2.65
CA PHE A 55 -7.46 17.39 2.84
C PHE A 55 -7.56 16.66 1.50
N HIS A 56 -8.36 17.17 0.57
CA HIS A 56 -8.51 16.57 -0.76
C HIS A 56 -7.22 16.65 -1.58
N GLU A 57 -6.55 17.80 -1.60
CA GLU A 57 -5.29 18.00 -2.32
C GLU A 57 -4.18 17.05 -1.80
N GLU A 58 -4.11 16.87 -0.48
CA GLU A 58 -3.14 15.94 0.14
C GLU A 58 -3.45 14.47 -0.17
N THR A 59 -4.73 14.08 -0.14
CA THR A 59 -5.20 12.73 -0.53
C THR A 59 -4.83 12.42 -1.98
N VAL A 60 -5.09 13.35 -2.91
CA VAL A 60 -4.73 13.20 -4.33
C VAL A 60 -3.21 13.11 -4.51
N ARG A 61 -2.44 13.95 -3.83
CA ARG A 61 -0.97 13.91 -3.87
C ARG A 61 -0.41 12.58 -3.36
N LYS A 62 -1.02 12.00 -2.32
CA LYS A 62 -0.64 10.71 -1.76
C LYS A 62 -0.96 9.56 -2.71
N LEU A 63 -2.15 9.55 -3.30
CA LEU A 63 -2.54 8.56 -4.31
C LEU A 63 -1.61 8.57 -5.53
N ASP A 64 -1.20 9.75 -6.01
CA ASP A 64 -0.28 9.86 -7.14
C ASP A 64 1.10 9.23 -6.81
N LYS A 65 1.56 9.37 -5.57
CA LYS A 65 2.85 8.82 -5.11
C LYS A 65 2.77 7.39 -4.59
N LEU A 66 1.58 6.81 -4.47
CA LEU A 66 1.35 5.47 -3.89
C LEU A 66 2.17 4.38 -4.61
N HIS A 67 2.37 4.53 -5.93
CA HIS A 67 3.14 3.59 -6.74
C HIS A 67 4.64 3.53 -6.38
N GLN A 68 5.19 4.58 -5.74
CA GLN A 68 6.61 4.66 -5.37
C GLN A 68 6.88 4.14 -3.96
N TYR A 69 5.86 4.10 -3.11
CA TYR A 69 5.96 3.72 -1.70
C TYR A 69 5.24 2.39 -1.46
N ASP A 70 4.00 2.43 -0.99
CA ASP A 70 3.28 1.27 -0.46
C ASP A 70 3.00 0.20 -1.51
N CYS A 71 2.57 0.58 -2.72
CA CYS A 71 2.43 -0.39 -3.81
C CYS A 71 3.77 -0.97 -4.26
N LEU A 72 4.86 -0.20 -4.21
CA LEU A 72 6.19 -0.71 -4.56
C LEU A 72 6.65 -1.76 -3.55
N ARG A 73 6.47 -1.46 -2.26
CA ARG A 73 6.77 -2.36 -1.16
C ARG A 73 6.00 -3.66 -1.27
N ALA A 74 4.68 -3.56 -1.35
CA ALA A 74 3.83 -4.74 -1.30
C ALA A 74 4.04 -5.62 -2.53
N ASN A 75 4.14 -5.02 -3.72
CA ASN A 75 4.43 -5.78 -4.94
C ASN A 75 5.81 -6.44 -4.88
N LYS A 76 6.90 -5.70 -4.57
CA LYS A 76 8.26 -6.28 -4.56
C LYS A 76 8.46 -7.32 -3.44
N SER A 77 7.82 -7.14 -2.29
CA SER A 77 7.95 -8.09 -1.16
C SER A 77 7.21 -9.40 -1.43
N LEU A 78 6.02 -9.32 -2.04
CA LEU A 78 5.21 -10.49 -2.39
C LEU A 78 5.75 -11.20 -3.65
N ALA A 79 6.15 -10.45 -4.66
CA ALA A 79 6.72 -11.00 -5.89
C ALA A 79 8.01 -11.78 -5.64
N ALA A 80 8.78 -11.44 -4.61
CA ALA A 80 9.99 -12.17 -4.25
C ALA A 80 9.72 -13.62 -3.80
N TRP A 81 8.47 -13.96 -3.48
CA TRP A 81 8.01 -15.32 -3.17
C TRP A 81 6.93 -15.81 -4.15
N GLU A 82 6.86 -15.20 -5.34
CA GLU A 82 5.89 -15.50 -6.40
C GLU A 82 4.42 -15.37 -5.95
N LEU A 83 4.15 -14.52 -4.96
CA LEU A 83 2.79 -14.18 -4.54
C LEU A 83 2.27 -13.00 -5.37
N LYS A 84 1.02 -13.09 -5.82
CA LYS A 84 0.33 -11.97 -6.45
C LYS A 84 -0.35 -11.11 -5.41
N GLU A 85 -0.20 -9.80 -5.55
CA GLU A 85 -0.90 -8.80 -4.75
C GLU A 85 -2.20 -8.35 -5.41
N GLY A 86 -3.30 -8.30 -4.66
CA GLY A 86 -4.60 -7.84 -5.13
C GLY A 86 -4.97 -6.38 -4.85
N CYS A 87 -4.11 -5.59 -4.20
CA CYS A 87 -4.39 -4.22 -3.76
C CYS A 87 -4.99 -3.32 -4.86
N LEU A 88 -4.31 -3.23 -6.01
CA LEU A 88 -4.69 -2.32 -7.09
C LEU A 88 -6.06 -2.64 -7.70
N PHE A 89 -6.52 -3.89 -7.59
CA PHE A 89 -7.84 -4.29 -8.07
C PHE A 89 -8.97 -3.66 -7.24
N TRP A 90 -8.79 -3.57 -5.92
CA TRP A 90 -9.81 -3.02 -5.02
C TRP A 90 -9.87 -1.50 -5.12
N ILE A 91 -8.71 -0.82 -5.07
CA ILE A 91 -8.67 0.64 -5.20
C ILE A 91 -9.32 1.10 -6.50
N LYS A 92 -9.00 0.46 -7.64
CA LYS A 92 -9.58 0.81 -8.94
C LYS A 92 -11.08 0.55 -9.01
N ASN A 93 -11.60 -0.50 -8.36
CA ASN A 93 -13.04 -0.77 -8.32
C ASN A 93 -13.78 0.17 -7.37
N LEU A 94 -13.16 0.55 -6.26
CA LEU A 94 -13.72 1.49 -5.30
C LEU A 94 -13.78 2.91 -5.89
N LEU A 95 -12.71 3.37 -6.52
CA LEU A 95 -12.67 4.67 -7.23
C LEU A 95 -13.66 4.77 -8.40
N LYS A 96 -14.08 3.64 -9.00
CA LYS A 96 -15.12 3.63 -10.04
C LYS A 96 -16.54 3.71 -9.49
N ARG A 97 -16.71 3.47 -8.18
CA ARG A 97 -18.02 3.43 -7.51
C ARG A 97 -18.29 4.70 -6.69
N LEU A 98 -17.25 5.48 -6.40
CA LEU A 98 -17.32 6.82 -5.82
C LEU A 98 -17.41 7.85 -6.95
#